data_AF-A0A969F6K9-F1
#
_entry.id   AF-A0A969F6K9-F1
#
_cell.length_a   1.000
_cell.length_b   1.000
_cell.length_c   1.000
_cell.angle_alpha   90.00
_cell.angle_beta   90.00
_cell.angle_gamma   90.00
#
_symmetry.space_group_name_H-M   'P 1'
#
loop_
_entity.id
_entity.type
_entity.pdbx_description
1 polymer ?
#
loop_
_entity_poly.entity_id
_entity_poly.type
_entity_poly.pdbx_seq_one_letter_code
_entity_poly.pdbx_strand_id
1 'polypeptide(L)'
;MNDPTGMGIPQPDPTIVPPSGLYQPELGFAKFWRGLVPGSQSVRDQLGWALAPEEGYSALWQCNTATDSSARCYFTGPHDEIISITSGDAHYWNYWQGPVR
;
A
#
# COMPACT_ATOMS: atom_id res chain seq x y z
N MET A 1 -11.14 -9.86 -5.05
CA MET A 1 -9.86 -9.26 -5.47
C MET A 1 -8.87 -10.42 -5.58
N ASN A 2 -8.51 -10.84 -6.80
CA ASN A 2 -7.65 -12.01 -7.00
C ASN A 2 -6.19 -11.58 -6.86
N ASP A 3 -5.43 -12.30 -6.05
CA ASP A 3 -4.01 -12.05 -5.82
C ASP A 3 -3.21 -12.25 -7.12
N PRO A 4 -2.63 -11.18 -7.71
CA PRO A 4 -1.96 -11.25 -9.02
C PRO A 4 -0.71 -12.15 -9.01
N THR A 5 -0.21 -12.55 -7.84
CA THR A 5 0.94 -13.46 -7.74
C THR A 5 0.53 -14.92 -7.49
N GLY A 6 -0.74 -15.23 -7.26
CA GLY A 6 -1.22 -16.58 -6.94
C GLY A 6 -0.63 -17.22 -5.67
N MET A 7 0.11 -16.45 -4.86
CA MET A 7 0.84 -16.97 -3.69
C MET A 7 0.01 -16.93 -2.39
N GLY A 8 -1.22 -16.41 -2.45
CA GLY A 8 -2.01 -16.15 -1.26
C GLY A 8 -1.44 -14.99 -0.45
N ILE A 9 -2.06 -14.70 0.70
CA ILE A 9 -1.59 -13.65 1.61
C ILE A 9 -0.54 -14.26 2.57
N PRO A 10 0.73 -13.82 2.53
CA PRO A 10 1.77 -14.29 3.45
C PRO A 10 1.34 -14.05 4.88
N GLN A 11 1.41 -15.11 5.68
CA GLN A 11 1.28 -14.97 7.12
C GLN A 11 2.58 -14.39 7.70
N PRO A 12 2.53 -13.83 8.93
CA PRO A 12 3.73 -13.46 9.67
C PRO A 12 4.72 -14.62 9.70
N ASP A 13 5.98 -14.34 9.35
CA ASP A 13 7.05 -15.34 9.43
C ASP A 13 7.72 -15.25 10.81
N PRO A 14 7.56 -16.26 11.69
CA PRO A 14 8.05 -16.19 13.07
C PRO A 14 9.58 -16.19 13.16
N THR A 15 10.30 -16.48 12.07
CA THR A 15 11.76 -16.42 12.02
C THR A 15 12.30 -15.01 11.77
N ILE A 16 11.43 -14.07 11.37
CA ILE A 16 11.77 -12.68 11.08
C ILE A 16 11.28 -11.81 12.25
N VAL A 17 12.13 -11.65 13.27
CA VAL A 17 11.79 -10.91 14.49
C VAL A 17 12.15 -9.43 14.32
N PRO A 18 11.20 -8.49 14.54
CA PRO A 18 11.49 -7.08 14.47
C PRO A 18 12.33 -6.61 15.67
N PRO A 19 13.19 -5.59 15.51
CA PRO A 19 13.81 -4.88 16.63
C PRO A 19 12.77 -4.27 17.58
N SER A 20 13.21 -3.92 18.79
CA SER A 20 12.34 -3.29 19.80
C SER A 20 11.66 -2.03 19.24
N GLY A 21 10.34 -1.94 19.40
CA GLY A 21 9.53 -0.80 18.95
C GLY A 21 9.21 -0.78 17.46
N LEU A 22 9.58 -1.81 16.70
CA LEU A 22 9.30 -1.94 15.27
C LEU A 22 8.42 -3.15 15.00
N TYR A 23 7.87 -3.20 13.80
CA TYR A 23 6.91 -4.22 13.38
C TYR A 23 7.38 -4.94 12.12
N GLN A 24 7.14 -6.25 12.09
CA GLN A 24 7.26 -7.03 10.87
C GLN A 24 6.06 -6.67 9.98
N PRO A 25 6.27 -6.23 8.73
CA PRO A 25 5.13 -6.04 7.85
C PRO A 25 4.45 -7.38 7.53
N GLU A 26 3.14 -7.31 7.34
CA GLU A 26 2.24 -8.45 7.22
C GLU A 26 1.51 -8.42 5.86
N LEU A 27 0.68 -9.43 5.63
CA LEU A 27 -0.23 -9.52 4.50
C LEU A 27 0.39 -9.16 3.12
N GLY A 28 -0.28 -8.33 2.34
CA GLY A 28 0.12 -7.97 0.98
C GLY A 28 1.41 -7.16 0.92
N PHE A 29 1.64 -6.26 1.88
CA PHE A 29 2.84 -5.42 1.88
C PHE A 29 4.09 -6.23 2.24
N ALA A 30 3.95 -7.25 3.10
CA ALA A 30 5.02 -8.21 3.38
C ALA A 30 5.57 -8.89 2.12
N LYS A 31 4.78 -9.05 1.05
CA LYS A 31 5.29 -9.63 -0.21
C LYS A 31 6.39 -8.76 -0.83
N PHE A 32 6.13 -7.47 -0.95
CA PHE A 32 7.10 -6.52 -1.50
C PHE A 32 8.27 -6.34 -0.55
N TRP A 33 7.97 -6.17 0.74
CA TRP A 33 9.00 -5.97 1.75
C TRP A 33 9.94 -7.18 1.87
N ARG A 34 9.44 -8.42 1.79
CA ARG A 34 10.28 -9.64 1.83
C ARG A 34 10.92 -9.99 0.48
N GLY A 35 10.75 -9.18 -0.56
CA GLY A 35 11.34 -9.44 -1.87
C GLY A 35 10.68 -10.57 -2.66
N LEU A 36 9.44 -10.97 -2.30
CA LEU A 36 8.70 -12.06 -2.95
C LEU A 36 8.08 -11.65 -4.29
N VAL A 37 8.00 -10.34 -4.56
CA VAL A 37 7.55 -9.81 -5.87
C VAL A 37 8.78 -9.60 -6.76
N PRO A 38 8.79 -10.06 -8.02
CA PRO A 38 9.89 -9.78 -8.94
C PRO A 38 10.24 -8.29 -8.99
N GLY A 39 11.51 -7.95 -8.78
CA GLY A 39 12.00 -6.56 -8.75
C GLY A 39 11.95 -5.88 -7.37
N SER A 40 11.46 -6.55 -6.33
CA SER A 40 11.35 -5.99 -4.97
C SER A 40 12.46 -6.44 -4.00
N GLN A 41 13.50 -7.13 -4.48
CA GLN A 41 14.51 -7.75 -3.61
C GLN A 41 15.26 -6.76 -2.70
N SER A 42 15.41 -5.50 -3.13
CA SER A 42 16.11 -4.45 -2.36
C SER A 42 15.18 -3.63 -1.45
N VAL A 43 13.86 -3.88 -1.49
CA VAL A 43 12.86 -3.03 -0.81
C VAL A 43 13.07 -3.05 0.71
N ARG A 44 13.35 -4.22 1.29
CA ARG A 44 13.62 -4.37 2.73
C ARG A 44 14.76 -3.46 3.19
N ASP A 45 15.88 -3.53 2.49
CA ASP A 45 17.13 -2.88 2.89
C ASP A 45 17.03 -1.36 2.73
N GLN A 46 16.20 -0.89 1.80
CA GLN A 46 15.98 0.53 1.57
C GLN A 46 14.95 1.16 2.52
N LEU A 47 13.86 0.44 2.81
CA LEU A 47 12.77 0.96 3.66
C LEU A 47 13.00 0.73 5.17
N GLY A 48 13.64 -0.38 5.54
CA GLY A 48 13.73 -0.80 6.93
C GLY A 48 12.42 -1.42 7.46
N TRP A 49 12.29 -1.53 8.78
CA TRP A 49 11.12 -2.13 9.43
C TRP A 49 9.93 -1.18 9.52
N ALA A 50 8.71 -1.71 9.68
CA ALA A 50 7.53 -0.89 9.89
C ALA A 50 7.59 -0.18 11.25
N LEU A 51 7.12 1.08 11.26
CA LEU A 51 7.06 1.93 12.45
C LEU A 51 5.75 1.78 13.22
N ALA A 52 4.74 1.17 12.60
CA ALA A 52 3.43 0.91 13.17
C ALA A 52 2.88 -0.44 12.65
N PRO A 53 1.92 -1.07 13.36
CA PRO A 53 1.20 -2.24 12.87
C PRO A 53 0.46 -1.95 11.55
N GLU A 54 0.18 -3.00 10.78
CA GLU A 54 -0.77 -2.89 9.67
C GLU A 54 -2.20 -2.79 10.22
N GLU A 55 -2.96 -1.84 9.68
CA GLU A 55 -4.34 -1.60 10.08
C GLU A 55 -5.29 -1.74 8.89
N GLY A 56 -6.37 -2.49 9.09
CA GLY A 56 -7.48 -2.56 8.14
C GLY A 56 -8.40 -1.36 8.33
N TYR A 57 -8.84 -0.77 7.22
CA TYR A 57 -9.82 0.31 7.24
C TYR A 57 -10.83 0.16 6.10
N SER A 58 -12.00 0.78 6.26
CA SER A 58 -13.01 0.86 5.21
C SER A 58 -12.78 2.10 4.37
N ALA A 59 -12.74 1.94 3.05
CA ALA A 59 -12.55 3.05 2.13
C ALA A 59 -13.77 3.20 1.23
N LEU A 60 -14.19 4.45 0.98
CA LEU A 60 -15.01 4.76 -0.18
C LEU A 60 -14.10 4.77 -1.41
N TRP A 61 -14.49 4.09 -2.48
CA TRP A 61 -13.73 4.04 -3.73
C TRP A 61 -14.54 4.64 -4.87
N GLN A 62 -13.98 5.63 -5.56
CA GLN A 62 -14.65 6.27 -6.70
C GLN A 62 -13.65 6.63 -7.79
N CYS A 63 -14.00 6.34 -9.05
CA CYS A 63 -13.23 6.77 -10.21
C CYS A 63 -14.03 7.75 -11.05
N ASN A 64 -13.34 8.64 -11.78
CA ASN A 64 -13.97 9.39 -12.85
C ASN A 64 -14.20 8.48 -14.07
N THR A 65 -14.95 8.97 -15.05
CA THR A 65 -15.32 8.22 -16.26
C THR A 65 -14.32 8.39 -17.40
N ALA A 66 -13.17 9.02 -17.16
CA ALA A 66 -12.15 9.20 -18.18
C ALA A 66 -11.48 7.86 -18.52
N THR A 67 -11.11 7.69 -19.78
CA THR A 67 -10.47 6.47 -20.30
C THR A 67 -9.06 6.72 -20.84
N ASP A 68 -8.53 7.92 -20.62
CA ASP A 68 -7.20 8.36 -21.04
C ASP A 68 -6.31 8.68 -19.83
N SER A 69 -5.23 9.45 -20.03
CA SER A 69 -4.32 9.85 -18.95
C SER A 69 -4.94 10.79 -17.89
N SER A 70 -6.17 11.26 -18.11
CA SER A 70 -6.97 11.99 -17.12
C SER A 70 -7.79 11.07 -16.21
N ALA A 71 -7.70 9.75 -16.40
CA ALA A 71 -8.32 8.79 -15.49
C ALA A 71 -7.74 8.91 -14.07
N ARG A 72 -8.64 8.99 -13.10
CA ARG A 72 -8.35 9.21 -11.68
C ARG A 72 -9.29 8.36 -10.84
N CYS A 73 -8.74 7.65 -9.87
CA CYS A 73 -9.49 7.02 -8.79
C CYS A 73 -9.12 7.67 -7.46
N TYR A 74 -10.08 7.76 -6.57
CA TYR A 74 -9.94 8.36 -5.25
C TYR A 74 -10.41 7.36 -4.20
N PHE A 75 -9.75 7.36 -3.05
CA PHE A 75 -10.23 6.63 -1.89
C PHE A 75 -9.97 7.39 -0.59
N THR A 76 -10.86 7.20 0.38
CA THR A 76 -10.71 7.77 1.72
C THR A 76 -9.60 7.04 2.46
N GLY A 77 -8.69 7.78 3.11
CA GLY A 77 -7.68 7.24 4.00
C GLY A 77 -8.22 6.95 5.41
N PRO A 78 -7.44 6.28 6.26
CA PRO A 78 -7.83 5.95 7.63
C PRO A 78 -7.96 7.17 8.57
N HIS A 79 -7.42 8.34 8.21
CA HIS A 79 -7.48 9.57 9.02
C HIS A 79 -8.10 10.72 8.23
N ASP A 80 -9.24 10.46 7.59
CA ASP A 80 -10.04 11.43 6.83
C ASP A 80 -9.31 12.07 5.64
N GLU A 81 -8.32 11.38 5.09
CA GLU A 81 -7.61 11.84 3.90
C GLU A 81 -8.31 11.43 2.61
N ILE A 82 -8.02 12.11 1.50
CA ILE A 82 -8.34 11.61 0.17
C ILE A 82 -7.04 11.28 -0.56
N ILE A 83 -6.91 10.02 -0.95
CA ILE A 83 -5.76 9.51 -1.70
C ILE A 83 -6.19 9.32 -3.15
N SER A 84 -5.43 9.92 -4.09
CA SER A 84 -5.71 9.82 -5.53
C SER A 84 -4.73 8.88 -6.23
N ILE A 85 -5.25 7.93 -7.02
CA ILE A 85 -4.48 7.11 -7.95
C ILE A 85 -4.67 7.66 -9.36
N THR A 86 -3.53 7.81 -10.03
CA THR A 86 -3.35 8.49 -11.31
C THR A 86 -2.84 7.46 -12.32
N SER A 87 -3.55 7.24 -13.42
CA SER A 87 -3.01 6.48 -14.56
C SER A 87 -2.51 7.46 -15.62
N GLY A 88 -1.23 7.35 -16.02
CA GLY A 88 -0.58 8.22 -17.00
C GLY A 88 0.94 8.30 -16.80
N ASP A 89 1.62 9.15 -17.58
CA ASP A 89 3.09 9.29 -17.61
C ASP A 89 3.72 9.86 -16.33
N ALA A 90 2.90 10.31 -15.38
CA ALA A 90 3.34 10.92 -14.14
C ALA A 90 2.82 10.09 -12.96
N HIS A 91 3.70 9.25 -12.42
CA HIS A 91 3.50 8.54 -11.15
C HIS A 91 3.77 9.51 -9.99
N TYR A 92 2.75 10.26 -9.56
CA TYR A 92 2.83 11.07 -8.34
C TYR A 92 1.69 10.72 -7.39
N TRP A 93 2.04 10.57 -6.12
CA TRP A 93 1.10 10.50 -5.01
C TRP A 93 0.75 11.93 -4.61
N ASN A 94 -0.54 12.29 -4.59
CA ASN A 94 -1.00 13.54 -3.99
C ASN A 94 -1.68 13.21 -2.67
N TYR A 95 -1.19 13.83 -1.60
CA TYR A 95 -1.80 13.80 -0.29
C TYR A 95 -2.68 15.04 -0.16
N TRP A 96 -4.00 14.87 -0.08
CA TRP A 96 -4.93 15.97 0.15
C TRP A 96 -5.53 15.86 1.55
N GLN A 97 -5.04 16.67 2.49
CA GLN A 97 -5.71 16.90 3.78
C GLN A 97 -6.73 18.01 3.60
N GLY A 98 -7.90 17.64 3.08
CA GLY A 98 -9.06 18.51 3.04
C GLY A 98 -9.96 18.28 4.24
N PRO A 99 -10.63 19.29 4.80
CA PRO A 99 -11.70 19.05 5.76
C PRO A 99 -12.83 18.29 5.05
N VAL A 100 -13.05 17.03 5.42
CA VAL A 100 -14.29 16.33 5.11
C VAL A 100 -15.36 16.97 5.99
N ARG A 101 -16.39 17.56 5.37
CA ARG A 101 -17.53 18.16 6.09
C ARG A 101 -18.45 17.10 6.65
#